data_AF-A9A0Q5-F1
#
_entry.id   AF-A9A0Q5-F1
#
_cell.length_a   1.000
_cell.length_b   1.000
_cell.length_c   1.000
_cell.angle_alpha   90.00
_cell.angle_beta   90.00
_cell.angle_gamma   90.00
#
_symmetry.space_group_name_H-M   'P 1'
#
loop_
_entity.id
_entity.type
_entity.pdbx_description
1 polymer ?
#
loop_
_entity_poly.entity_id
_entity_poly.type
_entity_poly.pdbx_seq_one_letter_code
_entity_poly.pdbx_strand_id
1 'polypeptide(L)' 'MGAHLREGKRSRSNAEMISKTECALQELEETLYWLELLSDSGIVKTERLSDLKKEADELTAILVASVKTIKKHRKKNE' A
#
# COMPACT_ATOMS: atom_id res chain seq x y z
N MET A 1 4.36 -4.84 -5.08
CA MET A 1 4.49 -3.92 -3.92
C MET A 1 5.66 -2.95 -4.02
N GLY A 2 6.90 -3.36 -3.70
CA GLY A 2 8.04 -2.43 -3.60
C GLY A 2 8.49 -1.78 -4.91
N ALA A 3 8.20 -2.40 -6.06
CA ALA A 3 8.54 -1.88 -7.38
C ALA A 3 7.79 -0.58 -7.69
N HIS A 4 6.47 -0.54 -7.47
CA HIS A 4 5.66 0.64 -7.76
C HIS A 4 5.98 1.83 -6.85
N LEU A 5 6.31 1.61 -5.57
CA LEU A 5 6.78 2.69 -4.70
C LEU A 5 8.14 3.24 -5.17
N ARG A 6 9.05 2.37 -5.61
CA ARG A 6 10.37 2.76 -6.14
C ARG A 6 10.25 3.53 -7.45
N GLU A 7 9.31 3.14 -8.32
CA GLU A 7 8.97 3.86 -9.54
C GLU A 7 8.22 5.17 -9.24
N GLY A 8 7.42 5.19 -8.17
CA GLY A 8 6.73 6.36 -7.66
C GLY A 8 7.71 7.49 -7.32
N LYS A 9 8.84 7.16 -6.67
CA LYS A 9 9.95 8.12 -6.41
C LYS A 9 10.59 8.69 -7.68
N ARG A 10 10.41 8.05 -8.84
CA ARG A 10 10.91 8.50 -10.15
C ARG A 10 9.81 9.12 -11.03
N SER A 11 8.62 9.32 -10.48
CA SER A 11 7.48 9.88 -11.22
C SER A 11 7.80 11.29 -11.70
N ARG A 12 7.34 11.60 -12.91
CA ARG A 12 7.55 12.92 -13.53
C ARG A 12 6.43 13.90 -13.21
N SER A 13 5.37 13.43 -12.54
CA SER A 13 4.26 14.27 -12.09
C SER A 13 3.64 13.75 -10.79
N ASN A 14 2.95 14.65 -10.08
CA ASN A 14 2.15 14.30 -8.90
C ASN A 14 1.03 13.29 -9.23
N ALA A 15 0.44 13.38 -10.43
CA ALA A 15 -0.62 12.47 -10.86
C ALA A 15 -0.08 11.04 -11.07
N GLU A 16 1.09 10.91 -11.71
CA GLU A 16 1.75 9.63 -11.89
C GLU A 16 2.17 9.00 -10.55
N MET A 17 2.69 9.82 -9.61
CA MET A 17 3.04 9.36 -8.27
C MET A 17 1.83 8.85 -7.50
N ILE A 18 0.68 9.54 -7.58
CA ILE A 18 -0.58 9.10 -6.98
C ILE A 18 -1.03 7.77 -7.59
N SER A 19 -1.08 7.67 -8.91
CA SER A 19 -1.52 6.46 -9.62
C SER A 19 -0.68 5.23 -9.25
N LYS A 20 0.65 5.38 -9.22
CA LYS A 20 1.56 4.29 -8.80
C LYS A 20 1.37 3.90 -7.33
N THR A 21 1.07 4.87 -6.47
CA THR A 21 0.83 4.62 -5.05
C THR A 21 -0.51 3.94 -4.82
N GLU A 22 -1.55 4.31 -5.57
CA GLU A 22 -2.86 3.66 -5.56
C GLU A 22 -2.76 2.21 -6.07
N CYS A 23 -1.97 1.95 -7.11
CA CYS A 23 -1.68 0.58 -7.56
C CYS A 23 -0.96 -0.26 -6.48
N ALA A 24 0.04 0.33 -5.79
CA ALA A 24 0.69 -0.34 -4.66
C ALA A 24 -0.27 -0.63 -3.50
N LEU A 25 -1.28 0.21 -3.26
CA LEU A 25 -2.32 -0.07 -2.25
C LEU A 25 -3.19 -1.27 -2.65
N GLN A 26 -3.58 -1.37 -3.92
CA GLN A 26 -4.37 -2.51 -4.42
C GLN A 26 -3.61 -3.84 -4.26
N GLU A 27 -2.34 -3.88 -4.63
CA GLU A 27 -1.50 -5.07 -4.45
C GLU A 27 -1.34 -5.46 -2.95
N LEU A 28 -1.41 -4.49 -2.03
CA LEU A 28 -1.33 -4.73 -0.58
C LEU A 28 -2.61 -5.36 -0.05
N GLU A 29 -3.76 -4.85 -0.49
CA GLU A 29 -5.07 -5.42 -0.17
C GLU A 29 -5.18 -6.85 -0.68
N GLU A 30 -4.72 -7.13 -1.91
CA GLU A 30 -4.65 -8.50 -2.44
C GLU A 30 -3.72 -9.38 -1.59
N THR A 31 -2.58 -8.86 -1.15
CA THR A 31 -1.66 -9.60 -0.27
C THR A 31 -2.34 -9.96 1.06
N LEU A 32 -3.01 -9.01 1.70
CA LEU A 32 -3.77 -9.22 2.94
C LEU A 32 -4.85 -10.28 2.76
N TYR A 33 -5.61 -10.22 1.65
CA TYR A 33 -6.60 -11.23 1.31
C TYR A 33 -6.00 -12.64 1.18
N TRP A 34 -4.83 -12.79 0.55
CA TRP A 34 -4.15 -14.09 0.49
C TRP A 34 -3.69 -14.58 1.87
N LEU A 35 -3.22 -13.69 2.74
CA LEU A 35 -2.86 -14.06 4.12
C LEU A 35 -4.09 -14.51 4.92
N GLU A 36 -5.24 -13.85 4.74
CA GLU A 36 -6.51 -14.28 5.32
C GLU A 36 -6.92 -15.66 4.83
N LEU A 37 -6.89 -15.90 3.52
CA LEU A 37 -7.25 -17.20 2.95
C LEU A 37 -6.33 -18.33 3.43
N LEU A 38 -5.02 -18.07 3.56
CA LEU A 38 -4.06 -19.04 4.11
C LEU A 38 -4.34 -19.37 5.59
N SER A 39 -4.82 -18.39 6.35
CA SER A 39 -5.25 -18.55 7.73
C SER A 39 -6.53 -19.37 7.82
N ASP A 40 -7.55 -19.01 7.03
CA ASP A 40 -8.88 -19.59 7.06
C ASP A 40 -8.90 -21.04 6.54
N SER A 41 -8.01 -21.36 5.61
CA SER A 41 -7.79 -22.74 5.12
C SER A 41 -7.01 -23.61 6.10
N GLY A 42 -6.50 -23.06 7.21
CA GLY A 42 -5.70 -23.78 8.19
C GLY A 42 -4.30 -24.16 7.71
N ILE A 43 -3.86 -23.66 6.55
CA ILE A 43 -2.52 -23.91 5.99
C ILE A 43 -1.45 -23.23 6.84
N VAL A 44 -1.72 -22.00 7.29
CA VAL A 44 -0.83 -21.22 8.15
C VAL A 44 -1.59 -20.80 9.40
N LYS A 45 -0.97 -20.97 10.57
CA LYS A 45 -1.58 -20.51 11.82
C LYS A 45 -1.61 -18.98 11.88
N THR A 46 -2.71 -18.42 12.37
CA THR A 46 -2.95 -16.97 12.45
C THR A 46 -1.84 -16.22 13.19
N GLU A 47 -1.24 -16.82 14.22
CA GLU A 47 -0.18 -16.18 15.02
C GLU A 47 1.11 -15.97 14.22
N ARG A 48 1.32 -16.73 13.14
CA ARG A 48 2.46 -16.52 12.24
C ARG A 48 2.21 -15.38 11.24
N LEU A 49 0.95 -14.98 11.09
CA LEU A 49 0.51 -13.95 10.15
C LEU A 49 0.21 -12.62 10.83
N SER A 50 0.13 -12.58 12.17
CA SER A 50 -0.22 -11.36 12.91
C SER A 50 0.75 -10.21 12.64
N ASP A 51 2.05 -10.50 12.65
CA ASP A 51 3.08 -9.47 12.41
C ASP A 51 3.06 -8.98 10.96
N LEU A 52 2.82 -9.88 10.00
CA LEU A 52 2.70 -9.53 8.58
C LEU A 52 1.46 -8.68 8.29
N LYS A 53 0.32 -9.02 8.90
CA LYS A 53 -0.92 -8.23 8.79
C LYS A 53 -0.72 -6.84 9.39
N LYS A 54 -0.07 -6.76 10.55
CA LYS A 54 0.26 -5.50 11.20
C LYS A 54 1.18 -4.63 10.33
N GLU A 55 2.24 -5.21 9.75
CA GLU A 55 3.14 -4.48 8.84
C GLU A 55 2.38 -3.99 7.60
N ALA A 56 1.49 -4.81 7.05
CA ALA A 56 0.63 -4.41 5.94
C ALA A 56 -0.31 -3.23 6.28
N ASP A 57 -0.88 -3.20 7.49
CA ASP A 57 -1.68 -2.07 7.96
C ASP A 57 -0.83 -0.79 8.10
N GLU A 58 0.38 -0.92 8.64
CA GLU A 58 1.34 0.19 8.78
C GLU A 58 1.74 0.76 7.40
N LEU A 59 2.04 -0.11 6.43
CA LEU A 59 2.32 0.27 5.05
C LEU A 59 1.13 0.96 4.39
N THR A 60 -0.08 0.44 4.59
CA THR A 60 -1.32 1.06 4.10
C THR A 60 -1.46 2.48 4.62
N ALA A 61 -1.28 2.68 5.93
CA ALA A 61 -1.36 4.00 6.57
C ALA A 61 -0.34 4.99 5.98
N ILE A 62 0.90 4.54 5.78
CA ILE A 62 1.98 5.35 5.18
C ILE A 62 1.63 5.77 3.74
N LEU A 63 1.19 4.82 2.90
CA LEU A 63 0.87 5.09 1.51
C LEU A 63 -0.34 6.02 1.37
N VAL A 64 -1.40 5.82 2.17
CA VAL A 64 -2.56 6.71 2.22
C VAL A 64 -2.17 8.12 2.67
N ALA A 65 -1.34 8.25 3.70
CA ALA A 65 -0.85 9.55 4.17
C ALA A 65 -0.01 10.27 3.10
N SER A 66 0.81 9.54 2.37
CA SER A 66 1.59 10.05 1.23
C SER A 66 0.68 10.63 0.14
N VAL A 67 -0.33 9.87 -0.31
CA VAL A 67 -1.30 10.32 -1.32
C VAL A 67 -2.06 11.56 -0.84
N LYS A 68 -2.52 11.58 0.41
CA LYS A 68 -3.19 12.76 1.00
C LYS A 68 -2.30 14.00 1.00
N THR A 69 -1.01 13.82 1.32
CA THR A 69 -0.02 14.91 1.33
C THR A 69 0.18 15.48 -0.07
N ILE A 70 0.39 14.62 -1.08
CA ILE A 70 0.56 15.05 -2.48
C ILE A 70 -0.69 15.78 -3.00
N LYS A 71 -1.89 15.23 -2.74
CA LYS A 71 -3.16 15.86 -3.13
C LYS A 71 -3.34 17.24 -2.48
N LYS A 72 -2.95 17.38 -1.19
CA LYS A 72 -2.98 18.67 -0.48
C LYS A 72 -2.02 19.71 -1.07
N HIS A 73 -0.79 19.31 -1.41
CA HIS A 73 0.18 20.22 -2.02
C HIS A 73 -0.25 20.69 -3.41
N ARG A 74 -0.86 19.81 -4.21
CA ARG A 74 -1.41 20.18 -5.52
C ARG A 74 -2.51 21.25 -5.41
N LYS A 75 -3.49 21.07 -4.51
CA LYS A 75 -4.57 22.04 -4.29
C LYS A 75 -4.11 23.41 -3.76
N LYS A 76 -2.93 23.49 -3.15
CA LYS A 76 -2.33 24.76 -2.70
C LYS A 76 -1.68 25.55 -3.85
N ASN A 77 -1.28 24.86 -4.91
CA ASN A 77 -0.58 25.43 -6.06
C ASN A 77 -1.50 25.71 -7.27
N GLU A 78 -2.76 25.26 -7.20
CA GLU A 78 -3.86 25.61 -8.10
C GLU A 78 -4.60 26.85 -7.55
#